data_AF-A0A416HXZ3-F1
#
_entry.id   AF-A0A416HXZ3-F1
#
_cell.length_a   1.000
_cell.length_b   1.000
_cell.length_c   1.000
_cell.angle_alpha   90.00
_cell.angle_beta   90.00
_cell.angle_gamma   90.00
#
_symmetry.space_group_name_H-M   'P 1'
#
loop_
_entity.id
_entity.type
_entity.pdbx_description
1 polymer ?
#
loop_
_entity_poly.entity_id
_entity_poly.type
_entity_poly.pdbx_seq_one_letter_code
_entity_poly.pdbx_strand_id
1 'polypeptide(L)'
;MTSVDLITGFLGAGKATFIKRYAGFLQAGGDLRRRLEQIMSGCCGKILRVKGCASGKDGCLYRINGTQSRIAIEKAGDGRSEVNIIGMGLKRQEIKRHFAC
;
A
#
# COMPACT_ATOMS: atom_id res chain seq x y z
N MET A 1 3.44 -15.61 -13.97
CA MET A 1 4.03 -16.20 -12.76
C MET A 1 5.32 -15.46 -12.42
N THR A 2 5.33 -14.64 -11.36
CA THR A 2 6.53 -14.33 -10.54
C THR A 2 6.00 -13.68 -9.25
N SER A 3 6.05 -14.44 -8.15
CA SER A 3 5.94 -13.91 -6.79
C SER A 3 7.36 -13.60 -6.36
N VAL A 4 7.71 -12.33 -6.19
CA VAL A 4 9.02 -11.95 -5.64
C VAL A 4 8.79 -11.00 -4.48
N ASP A 5 8.91 -11.56 -3.28
CA ASP A 5 9.01 -10.84 -2.02
C ASP A 5 10.49 -10.56 -1.74
N LEU A 6 10.96 -9.35 -2.06
CA LEU A 6 12.31 -8.91 -1.70
C LEU A 6 12.29 -8.37 -0.25
N ILE A 7 12.69 -9.20 0.71
CA ILE A 7 12.93 -8.79 2.10
C ILE A 7 14.44 -8.71 2.29
N THR A 8 14.99 -7.50 2.48
CA THR A 8 16.37 -7.35 2.95
C THR A 8 16.37 -6.88 4.40
N GLY A 9 16.66 -7.79 5.33
CA GLY A 9 16.94 -7.48 6.72
C GLY A 9 17.13 -8.74 7.57
N PHE A 10 18.30 -8.89 8.18
CA PHE A 10 18.59 -9.99 9.11
C PHE A 10 17.56 -10.06 10.25
N LEU A 11 17.20 -11.29 10.62
CA LEU A 11 16.27 -11.64 11.70
C LEU A 11 16.84 -11.13 13.04
N GLY A 12 16.10 -10.24 13.73
CA GLY A 12 16.48 -9.70 15.06
C GLY A 12 16.69 -8.18 15.16
N ALA A 13 16.72 -7.42 14.05
CA ALA A 13 17.05 -5.99 14.05
C ALA A 13 15.84 -5.00 14.14
N GLY A 14 14.63 -5.46 14.46
CA GLY A 14 13.43 -4.60 14.51
C GLY A 14 12.94 -4.07 13.15
N LYS A 15 13.50 -4.56 12.03
CA LYS A 15 13.12 -4.15 10.67
C LYS A 15 11.86 -4.89 10.21
N ALA A 16 10.72 -4.49 10.73
CA ALA A 16 9.41 -4.83 10.17
C ALA A 16 9.28 -4.12 8.80
N THR A 17 9.58 -4.82 7.71
CA THR A 17 9.31 -4.36 6.34
C THR A 17 8.45 -5.43 5.69
N PHE A 18 7.22 -5.07 5.31
CA PHE A 18 6.25 -6.00 4.74
C PHE A 18 5.84 -5.55 3.35
N ILE A 19 6.62 -5.95 2.36
CA ILE A 19 6.24 -5.77 0.95
C ILE A 19 5.18 -6.81 0.63
N LYS A 20 4.02 -6.37 0.14
CA LYS A 20 2.99 -7.28 -0.36
C LYS A 20 2.29 -6.66 -1.55
N ARG A 21 2.16 -7.45 -2.60
CA ARG A 21 1.36 -7.12 -3.78
C ARG A 21 -0.12 -7.27 -3.46
N TYR A 22 -0.83 -6.17 -3.46
CA TYR A 22 -2.29 -6.11 -3.27
C TYR A 22 -2.89 -5.58 -4.57
N ALA A 23 -2.76 -6.36 -5.65
CA ALA A 23 -3.12 -5.89 -6.97
C ALA A 23 -4.59 -5.48 -7.13
N GLY A 24 -5.46 -5.97 -6.23
CA GLY A 24 -6.88 -5.61 -6.13
C GLY A 24 -7.18 -4.43 -5.19
N PHE A 25 -6.20 -3.59 -4.84
CA PHE A 25 -6.28 -2.54 -3.80
C PHE A 25 -7.52 -1.61 -3.87
N LEU A 26 -8.20 -1.48 -5.02
CA LEU A 26 -9.08 -0.34 -5.30
C LEU A 26 -10.30 -0.57 -6.20
N GLN A 27 -10.77 -1.81 -6.41
CA GLN A 27 -12.03 -2.00 -7.13
C GLN A 27 -13.25 -1.35 -6.43
N ALA A 28 -13.14 -0.91 -5.17
CA ALA A 28 -14.18 -0.22 -4.42
C ALA A 28 -13.95 1.29 -4.20
N GLY A 29 -14.32 2.10 -5.19
CA GLY A 29 -15.12 3.31 -5.01
C GLY A 29 -14.39 4.54 -4.49
N GLY A 30 -14.20 5.54 -5.37
CA GLY A 30 -14.06 6.98 -5.09
C GLY A 30 -12.93 7.48 -4.18
N ASP A 31 -12.44 6.69 -3.24
CA ASP A 31 -11.80 7.22 -2.04
C ASP A 31 -10.50 6.48 -1.66
N LEU A 32 -9.63 6.30 -2.66
CA LEU A 32 -8.26 5.79 -2.46
C LEU A 32 -7.53 6.62 -1.39
N ARG A 33 -7.68 7.95 -1.44
CA ARG A 33 -7.00 8.86 -0.52
C ARG A 33 -7.39 8.58 0.93
N ARG A 34 -8.68 8.54 1.27
CA ARG A 34 -9.10 8.27 2.65
C ARG A 34 -8.67 6.89 3.11
N ARG A 35 -8.70 5.87 2.25
CA ARG A 35 -8.22 4.53 2.64
C ARG A 35 -6.71 4.54 2.95
N LEU A 36 -5.92 5.27 2.17
CA LEU A 36 -4.49 5.47 2.45
C LEU A 36 -4.29 6.23 3.78
N GLU A 37 -5.08 7.28 4.03
CA GLU A 37 -5.06 8.03 5.29
C GLU A 37 -5.46 7.15 6.49
N GLN A 38 -6.45 6.28 6.33
CA GLN A 38 -6.89 5.33 7.35
C GLN A 38 -5.80 4.32 7.72
N ILE A 39 -5.11 3.71 6.75
CA ILE A 39 -4.04 2.77 7.09
C ILE A 39 -2.83 3.47 7.70
N MET A 40 -2.60 4.74 7.33
CA MET A 40 -1.54 5.58 7.89
C MET A 40 -1.84 6.08 9.32
N SER A 41 -3.11 6.10 9.74
CA SER A 41 -3.52 6.64 11.06
C SER A 41 -3.17 5.74 12.26
N GLY A 42 -2.64 4.54 12.01
CA GLY A 42 -2.03 3.69 13.04
C GLY A 42 -2.84 2.46 13.46
N CYS A 43 -4.10 2.31 13.02
CA CYS A 43 -4.89 1.09 13.27
C CYS A 43 -4.23 -0.17 12.67
N CYS A 44 -3.43 0.02 11.61
CA CYS A 44 -2.74 -1.02 10.84
C CYS A 44 -1.30 -1.30 11.30
N GLY A 45 -0.85 -0.74 12.44
CA GLY A 45 0.56 -0.62 12.80
C GLY A 45 1.15 0.70 12.31
N LYS A 46 2.42 0.95 12.59
CA LYS A 46 3.09 2.21 12.20
C LYS A 46 3.57 2.14 10.75
N ILE A 47 2.74 2.59 9.82
CA ILE A 47 3.15 2.73 8.41
C ILE A 47 4.12 3.91 8.28
N LEU A 48 5.23 3.69 7.59
CA LEU A 48 6.27 4.67 7.30
C LEU A 48 6.24 5.11 5.84
N ARG A 49 5.94 4.18 4.92
CA ARG A 49 5.87 4.47 3.49
C ARG A 49 4.87 3.59 2.77
N VAL A 50 4.21 4.16 1.76
CA VAL A 50 3.41 3.44 0.77
C VAL A 50 3.82 3.89 -0.62
N LYS A 51 4.11 2.95 -1.51
CA LYS A 51 4.52 3.23 -2.90
C LYS A 51 3.91 2.24 -3.86
N GLY A 52 3.46 2.69 -5.01
CA GLY A 52 3.06 1.80 -6.09
C GLY A 52 2.02 2.41 -7.00
N CYS A 53 1.29 1.58 -7.73
CA CYS A 53 0.17 2.01 -8.53
C CYS A 53 -1.08 1.21 -8.20
N ALA A 54 -2.25 1.80 -8.38
CA ALA A 54 -3.51 1.11 -8.19
C ALA A 54 -4.56 1.63 -9.16
N SER A 55 -5.39 0.72 -9.68
CA SER A 55 -6.42 1.06 -10.66
C SER A 55 -7.64 1.69 -9.99
N GLY A 56 -8.09 2.83 -10.50
CA GLY A 56 -9.36 3.45 -10.11
C GLY A 56 -10.56 2.80 -10.79
N LYS A 57 -11.76 3.14 -10.33
CA LYS A 57 -13.03 2.70 -10.95
C LYS A 57 -13.26 3.31 -12.34
N ASP A 58 -12.60 4.41 -12.65
CA ASP A 58 -12.62 5.08 -13.95
C ASP A 58 -11.72 4.39 -14.98
N GLY A 59 -11.10 3.27 -14.63
CA GLY A 59 -10.13 2.56 -15.48
C GLY A 59 -8.76 3.22 -15.53
N CYS A 60 -8.57 4.39 -14.92
CA CYS A 60 -7.26 5.03 -14.83
C CYS A 60 -6.37 4.31 -13.82
N LEU A 61 -5.08 4.25 -14.11
CA LEU A 61 -4.07 3.84 -13.14
C LEU A 61 -3.62 5.07 -12.34
N TYR A 62 -3.45 4.93 -11.04
CA TYR A 62 -2.97 5.99 -10.16
C TYR A 62 -1.67 5.58 -9.47
N ARG A 63 -0.64 6.42 -9.55
CA ARG A 63 0.61 6.28 -8.83
C ARG A 63 0.49 6.89 -7.45
N ILE A 64 0.88 6.12 -6.43
CA ILE A 64 0.78 6.44 -5.02
C ILE A 64 2.19 6.63 -4.46
N ASN A 65 2.40 7.75 -3.78
CA ASN A 65 3.57 8.02 -2.95
C ASN A 65 3.11 8.58 -1.60
N GLY A 66 3.06 7.73 -0.58
CA GLY A 66 2.70 8.08 0.78
C GLY A 66 3.87 7.95 1.75
N THR A 67 4.01 8.94 2.62
CA THR A 67 4.86 8.94 3.83
C THR A 67 4.02 9.42 5.01
N GLN A 68 4.61 9.45 6.21
CA GLN A 68 3.93 10.01 7.39
C GLN A 68 3.59 11.50 7.27
N SER A 69 4.31 12.24 6.41
CA SER A 69 4.12 13.68 6.24
C SER A 69 3.23 14.06 5.05
N ARG A 70 3.13 13.21 4.03
CA ARG A 70 2.40 13.53 2.79
C ARG A 70 1.92 12.28 2.07
N ILE A 71 0.75 12.39 1.46
CA ILE A 71 0.23 11.44 0.47
C ILE A 71 0.07 12.17 -0.86
N ALA A 72 0.71 11.65 -1.91
CA ALA A 72 0.56 12.10 -3.30
C ALA A 72 -0.05 10.97 -4.15
N ILE A 73 -1.05 11.33 -4.95
CA ILE A 73 -1.77 10.44 -5.85
C ILE A 73 -1.85 11.16 -7.21
N GLU A 74 -1.30 10.53 -8.24
CA GLU A 74 -1.21 11.10 -9.59
C GLU A 74 -1.69 10.09 -10.61
N LYS A 75 -2.32 10.54 -11.71
CA LYS A 75 -2.64 9.62 -12.82
C LYS A 75 -1.34 9.08 -13.42
N ALA A 76 -1.32 7.79 -13.73
CA ALA A 76 -0.20 7.11 -14.34
C ALA A 76 -0.62 6.58 -15.72
N GLY A 77 0.20 6.82 -16.74
CA GLY A 77 0.00 6.23 -18.07
C GLY A 77 0.40 4.76 -18.15
N ASP A 78 1.25 4.31 -17.23
CA ASP A 78 1.80 2.97 -17.20
C ASP A 78 2.08 2.47 -15.76
N GLY A 79 2.27 1.16 -15.64
CA GLY A 79 2.62 0.49 -14.40
C GLY A 79 1.71 -0.68 -14.06
N ARG A 80 2.13 -1.48 -13.08
CA ARG A 80 1.34 -2.60 -12.56
C ARG A 80 0.49 -2.10 -11.40
N SER A 81 -0.77 -2.53 -11.32
CA SER A 81 -1.60 -2.32 -10.12
C SER A 81 -1.01 -3.14 -8.97
N GLU A 82 -0.10 -2.54 -8.22
CA GLU A 82 0.68 -3.12 -7.13
C GLU A 82 1.11 -2.00 -6.19
N VAL A 83 0.98 -2.21 -4.87
CA VAL A 83 1.39 -1.22 -3.87
C VAL A 83 2.16 -1.90 -2.76
N ASN A 84 3.31 -1.33 -2.43
CA ASN A 84 4.20 -1.75 -1.37
C ASN A 84 3.97 -0.88 -0.12
N ILE A 85 3.85 -1.53 1.04
CA ILE A 85 3.72 -0.88 2.34
C ILE A 85 4.97 -1.16 3.16
N ILE A 86 5.52 -0.16 3.84
CA ILE A 86 6.68 -0.31 4.73
C ILE A 86 6.28 0.28 6.07
N GLY A 87 6.52 -0.45 7.15
CA GLY A 87 6.18 0.02 8.49
C GLY A 87 6.33 -1.03 9.58
N MET A 88 6.21 -0.60 10.83
CA MET A 88 6.48 -1.41 12.01
C MET A 88 5.21 -1.96 12.65
N GLY A 89 5.27 -3.21 13.13
CA GLY A 89 4.13 -3.87 13.78
C GLY A 89 2.90 -3.97 12.88
N LEU A 90 3.10 -4.20 11.57
CA LEU A 90 2.02 -4.14 10.59
C LEU A 90 0.98 -5.24 10.83
N LYS A 91 -0.26 -4.81 11.07
CA LYS A 91 -1.42 -5.70 11.25
C LYS A 91 -2.00 -6.05 9.89
N ARG A 92 -1.46 -7.10 9.28
CA ARG A 92 -1.80 -7.53 7.90
C ARG A 92 -3.30 -7.71 7.67
N GLN A 93 -4.04 -8.23 8.64
CA GLN A 93 -5.49 -8.43 8.52
C GLN A 93 -6.25 -7.10 8.50
N GLU A 94 -5.88 -6.15 9.36
CA GLU A 94 -6.48 -4.81 9.37
C GLU A 94 -6.19 -4.08 8.05
N ILE A 95 -4.94 -4.12 7.59
CA ILE A 95 -4.57 -3.55 6.28
C ILE A 95 -5.46 -4.16 5.18
N LYS A 96 -5.61 -5.48 5.16
CA LYS A 96 -6.48 -6.15 4.18
C LYS A 96 -7.93 -5.68 4.26
N ARG A 97 -8.53 -5.47 5.43
CA ARG A 97 -9.93 -5.01 5.57
C ARG A 97 -10.19 -3.66 4.91
N HIS A 98 -9.19 -2.79 4.85
CA HIS A 98 -9.34 -1.51 4.14
C HIS A 98 -9.36 -1.65 2.62
N PHE A 99 -9.02 -2.82 2.06
CA PHE A 99 -8.86 -3.02 0.61
C PHE A 99 -9.49 -4.31 0.08
N ALA A 100 -10.03 -5.16 0.96
CA ALA A 100 -10.84 -6.31 0.60
C ALA A 100 -12.23 -5.81 0.21
N CYS A 101 -12.66 -6.16 -1.00
CA CYS A 101 -14.06 -6.27 -1.34
C CYS A 101 -14.61 -7.59 -0.79
#